data_AF-A0A832MS47-F1
#
_entry.id   AF-A0A832MS47-F1
#
_cell.length_a   1.000
_cell.length_b   1.000
_cell.length_c   1.000
_cell.angle_alpha   90.00
_cell.angle_beta   90.00
_cell.angle_gamma   90.00
#
_symmetry.space_group_name_H-M   'P 1'
#
loop_
_entity.id
_entity.type
_entity.pdbx_description
1 polymer ?
#
loop_
_entity_poly.entity_id
_entity_poly.type
_entity_poly.pdbx_seq_one_letter_code
_entity_poly.pdbx_strand_id
1 'polypeptide(L)'
;METRGHLSDLNQRFKSVLNPSPGEIHYLWWYMQGSIMNPDVRDALRKAWGMCERHAWLALTLEATLRHGFLMGPAIVYEELMIRAARIITQPGPFGGLRRVIALKNHGVCLMCEMGLGPHSRGFASPEVMAKVADIREMEKFVSATRPFWEEAVCGICAGNSSPVRCRPHLMKEIISGQGEHLPSTKKLVKKVSEQIARYSRSFVWEHRGTETIADRASLISAVGWLSGWRPFLELFYEGQG
;
A
#
# COMPACT_ATOMS: atom_id res chain seq x y z
N MET A 1 21.18 -19.41 -15.31
CA MET A 1 20.69 -18.69 -16.52
C MET A 1 19.22 -18.28 -16.39
N GLU A 2 18.41 -18.94 -15.55
CA GLU A 2 16.97 -18.65 -15.36
C GLU A 2 16.65 -17.31 -14.69
N THR A 3 17.51 -16.80 -13.79
CA THR A 3 17.28 -15.55 -13.05
C THR A 3 17.24 -14.29 -13.92
N ARG A 4 17.88 -14.28 -15.10
CA ARG A 4 17.84 -13.11 -16.00
C ARG A 4 16.51 -13.00 -16.76
N GLY A 5 15.85 -14.13 -17.05
CA GLY A 5 14.56 -14.13 -17.75
C GLY A 5 13.43 -13.59 -16.87
N HIS A 6 13.36 -14.04 -15.62
CA HIS A 6 12.34 -13.63 -14.66
C HIS A 6 12.35 -12.12 -14.39
N LEU A 7 13.53 -11.53 -14.18
CA LEU A 7 13.67 -10.09 -13.93
C LEU A 7 13.27 -9.22 -15.12
N SER A 8 13.54 -9.68 -16.34
CA SER A 8 13.13 -8.97 -17.55
C SER A 8 11.61 -8.94 -17.68
N ASP A 9 10.94 -10.06 -17.41
CA ASP A 9 9.48 -10.16 -17.42
C ASP A 9 8.84 -9.29 -16.33
N LEU A 10 9.39 -9.34 -15.12
CA LEU A 10 8.90 -8.54 -14.00
C LEU A 10 9.01 -7.03 -14.27
N ASN A 11 10.13 -6.56 -14.83
CA ASN A 11 10.30 -5.16 -15.23
C ASN A 11 9.35 -4.77 -16.38
N GLN A 12 9.00 -5.70 -17.28
CA GLN A 12 8.01 -5.46 -18.33
C GLN A 12 6.59 -5.36 -17.74
N ARG A 13 6.22 -6.24 -16.80
CA ARG A 13 4.96 -6.17 -16.05
C ARG A 13 4.85 -4.88 -15.25
N PHE A 14 5.94 -4.45 -14.60
CA PHE A 14 5.99 -3.15 -13.91
C PHE A 14 5.61 -1.99 -14.83
N LYS A 15 6.19 -1.97 -16.03
CA LYS A 15 5.89 -0.94 -17.03
C LYS A 15 4.46 -1.03 -17.56
N SER A 16 3.88 -2.21 -17.71
CA SER A 16 2.50 -2.34 -18.20
C SER A 16 1.45 -2.03 -17.13
N VAL A 17 1.64 -2.50 -15.90
CA VAL A 17 0.66 -2.40 -14.81
C VAL A 17 0.68 -1.03 -14.15
N LEU A 18 1.87 -0.53 -13.78
CA LEU A 18 1.98 0.76 -13.07
C LEU A 18 2.28 1.93 -14.00
N ASN A 19 2.95 1.67 -15.13
CA ASN A 19 3.29 2.62 -16.20
C ASN A 19 3.71 4.01 -15.66
N PRO A 20 4.82 4.09 -14.90
CA PRO A 20 5.20 5.33 -14.24
C PRO A 20 5.66 6.38 -15.24
N SER A 21 5.02 7.55 -15.20
CA SER A 21 5.42 8.70 -16.01
C SER A 21 6.54 9.53 -15.35
N PRO A 22 7.28 10.34 -16.14
CA PRO A 22 8.29 11.24 -15.57
C PRO A 22 7.72 12.24 -14.56
N GLY A 23 6.47 12.69 -14.73
CA GLY A 23 5.79 13.57 -13.77
C GLY A 23 5.57 12.91 -12.42
N GLU A 24 5.06 11.68 -12.42
CA GLU A 24 4.84 10.90 -11.20
C GLU A 24 6.14 10.58 -10.48
N ILE A 25 7.17 10.18 -11.22
CA ILE A 25 8.49 9.87 -10.66
C ILE A 25 9.11 11.12 -10.05
N HIS A 26 9.02 12.26 -10.74
CA HIS A 26 9.54 13.53 -10.24
C HIS A 26 8.83 13.96 -8.95
N TYR A 27 7.50 13.86 -8.90
CA TYR A 27 6.75 14.16 -7.69
C TYR A 27 7.13 13.23 -6.54
N LEU A 28 7.15 11.91 -6.80
CA LEU A 28 7.43 10.91 -5.77
C LEU A 28 8.87 11.03 -5.23
N TRP A 29 9.82 11.42 -6.07
CA TRP A 29 11.18 11.77 -5.65
C TRP A 29 11.18 12.82 -4.53
N TRP A 30 10.49 13.95 -4.73
CA TRP A 30 10.38 15.01 -3.71
C TRP A 30 9.53 14.59 -2.50
N TYR A 31 8.45 13.85 -2.75
CA TYR A 31 7.59 13.31 -1.71
C TYR A 31 8.39 12.50 -0.68
N MET A 32 9.25 11.60 -1.14
CA MET A 32 10.12 10.76 -0.30
C MET A 32 11.27 11.53 0.37
N GLN A 33 11.60 12.74 -0.09
CA GLN A 33 12.65 13.57 0.49
C GLN A 33 12.16 14.44 1.65
N GLY A 34 10.86 14.64 1.78
CA GLY A 34 10.32 15.38 2.91
C GLY A 34 8.90 15.91 2.75
N SER A 35 8.34 15.95 1.53
CA SER A 35 6.95 16.45 1.38
C SER A 35 5.94 15.58 2.12
N ILE A 36 6.26 14.30 2.37
CA ILE A 36 5.46 13.43 3.24
C ILE A 36 5.30 13.96 4.67
N MET A 37 6.24 14.79 5.16
CA MET A 37 6.19 15.41 6.49
C MET A 37 5.41 16.72 6.49
N ASN A 38 5.01 17.24 5.33
CA ASN A 38 4.20 18.44 5.24
C ASN A 38 2.79 18.17 5.83
N PRO A 39 2.29 18.99 6.77
CA PRO A 39 0.98 18.79 7.39
C PRO A 39 -0.20 18.72 6.40
N ASP A 40 -0.18 19.54 5.34
CA ASP A 40 -1.25 19.57 4.33
C ASP A 40 -1.24 18.29 3.49
N VAL A 41 -0.04 17.78 3.16
CA VAL A 41 0.12 16.49 2.48
C VAL A 41 -0.40 15.35 3.36
N ARG A 42 -0.06 15.34 4.66
CA ARG A 42 -0.59 14.34 5.60
C ARG A 42 -2.11 14.41 5.73
N ASP A 43 -2.66 15.61 5.79
CA ASP A 43 -4.12 15.80 5.89
C ASP A 43 -4.85 15.34 4.62
N ALA A 44 -4.31 15.66 3.44
CA ALA A 44 -4.84 15.17 2.15
C ALA A 44 -4.81 13.64 2.10
N LEU A 45 -3.68 13.01 2.45
CA LEU A 45 -3.57 11.55 2.54
C LEU A 45 -4.55 10.97 3.57
N ARG A 46 -4.75 11.61 4.72
CA ARG A 46 -5.71 11.15 5.74
C ARG A 46 -7.15 11.19 5.22
N LYS A 47 -7.55 12.27 4.53
CA LYS A 47 -8.90 12.42 3.93
C LYS A 47 -9.15 11.40 2.82
N ALA A 48 -8.14 11.15 1.99
CA ALA A 48 -8.20 10.17 0.89
C ALA A 48 -7.96 8.72 1.33
N TRP A 49 -7.58 8.53 2.60
CA TRP A 49 -7.12 7.27 3.16
C TRP A 49 -5.95 6.62 2.39
N GLY A 50 -4.93 7.44 2.13
CA GLY A 50 -3.73 7.11 1.38
C GLY A 50 -3.80 7.61 -0.07
N MET A 51 -3.07 6.93 -0.95
CA MET A 51 -3.15 7.15 -2.39
C MET A 51 -4.19 6.21 -3.03
N CYS A 52 -4.58 6.47 -4.28
CA CYS A 52 -5.37 5.49 -5.03
C CYS A 52 -4.56 4.20 -5.23
N GLU A 53 -5.25 3.11 -5.57
CA GLU A 53 -4.65 1.78 -5.71
C GLU A 53 -3.35 1.79 -6.54
N ARG A 54 -3.36 2.40 -7.74
CA ARG A 54 -2.17 2.48 -8.60
C ARG A 54 -1.04 3.32 -7.98
N HIS A 55 -1.36 4.52 -7.50
CA HIS A 55 -0.35 5.43 -6.93
C HIS A 55 0.24 4.91 -5.62
N ALA A 56 -0.55 4.17 -4.83
CA ALA A 56 -0.08 3.56 -3.59
C ALA A 56 1.01 2.51 -3.86
N TRP A 57 0.78 1.61 -4.81
CA TRP A 57 1.77 0.62 -5.21
C TRP A 57 2.95 1.25 -5.94
N LEU A 58 2.70 2.25 -6.79
CA LEU A 58 3.77 2.98 -7.45
C LEU A 58 4.69 3.69 -6.45
N ALA A 59 4.15 4.40 -5.46
CA ALA A 59 4.94 5.06 -4.42
C ALA A 59 5.76 4.06 -3.61
N LEU A 60 5.16 2.93 -3.23
CA LEU A 60 5.85 1.89 -2.47
C LEU A 60 7.00 1.27 -3.28
N THR A 61 6.76 0.93 -4.55
CA THR A 61 7.78 0.36 -5.44
C THR A 61 8.91 1.35 -5.70
N LEU A 62 8.59 2.61 -5.97
CA LEU A 62 9.59 3.64 -6.20
C LEU A 62 10.45 3.89 -4.97
N GLU A 63 9.86 3.91 -3.77
CA GLU A 63 10.64 4.06 -2.54
C GLU A 63 11.52 2.85 -2.27
N ALA A 64 11.02 1.63 -2.47
CA ALA A 64 11.82 0.43 -2.35
C ALA A 64 13.05 0.48 -3.29
N THR A 65 12.84 0.88 -4.54
CA THR A 65 13.91 0.96 -5.54
C THR A 65 14.89 2.09 -5.25
N LEU A 66 14.40 3.30 -4.98
CA LEU A 66 15.24 4.50 -4.86
C LEU A 66 15.93 4.63 -3.50
N ARG A 67 15.42 3.95 -2.47
CA ARG A 67 15.98 3.94 -1.11
C ARG A 67 16.52 2.57 -0.70
N HIS A 68 16.75 1.66 -1.66
CA HIS A 68 17.33 0.33 -1.40
C HIS A 68 16.59 -0.47 -0.30
N GLY A 69 15.26 -0.50 -0.38
CA GLY A 69 14.40 -1.19 0.58
C GLY A 69 14.12 -0.44 1.88
N PHE A 70 14.64 0.77 2.05
CA PHE A 70 14.36 1.62 3.22
C PHE A 70 13.00 2.34 3.06
N LEU A 71 11.93 1.71 3.55
CA LEU A 71 10.52 2.10 3.35
C LEU A 71 9.92 2.92 4.50
N MET A 72 10.67 3.89 5.01
CA MET A 72 10.25 4.69 6.18
C MET A 72 9.01 5.54 5.89
N GLY A 73 8.95 6.22 4.74
CA GLY A 73 7.84 7.11 4.43
C GLY A 73 6.48 6.40 4.42
N PRO A 74 6.33 5.29 3.67
CA PRO A 74 5.14 4.48 3.62
C PRO A 74 4.82 3.89 4.98
N ALA A 75 5.81 3.41 5.74
CA ALA A 75 5.56 2.90 7.08
C ALA A 75 4.88 3.94 7.98
N ILE A 76 5.36 5.19 8.00
CA ILE A 76 4.76 6.29 8.80
C ILE A 76 3.35 6.65 8.32
N VAL A 77 3.10 6.70 7.01
CA VAL A 77 1.76 7.01 6.46
C VAL A 77 0.78 5.90 6.79
N TYR A 78 1.14 4.67 6.44
CA TYR A 78 0.24 3.53 6.56
C TYR A 78 0.07 3.09 8.01
N GLU A 79 1.02 3.32 8.91
CA GLU A 79 0.83 3.18 10.35
C GLU A 79 -0.32 4.07 10.85
N GLU A 80 -0.26 5.38 10.56
CA GLU A 80 -1.30 6.32 11.01
C GLU A 80 -2.69 5.89 10.51
N LEU A 81 -2.78 5.54 9.22
CA LEU A 81 -4.03 5.12 8.59
C LEU A 81 -4.53 3.79 9.17
N MET A 82 -3.66 2.83 9.46
CA MET A 82 -4.04 1.55 10.05
C MET A 82 -4.48 1.69 11.51
N ILE A 83 -3.83 2.53 12.32
CA ILE A 83 -4.28 2.84 13.68
C ILE A 83 -5.70 3.44 13.65
N ARG A 84 -5.94 4.38 12.72
CA ARG A 84 -7.27 4.98 12.53
C ARG A 84 -8.30 3.92 12.11
N ALA A 85 -7.96 3.07 11.15
CA ALA A 85 -8.83 1.98 10.69
C ALA A 85 -9.17 1.01 11.82
N ALA A 86 -8.17 0.58 12.60
CA ALA A 86 -8.35 -0.31 13.74
C ALA A 86 -9.30 0.29 14.78
N ARG A 87 -9.17 1.58 15.10
CA ARG A 87 -10.09 2.29 16.00
C ARG A 87 -11.53 2.28 15.48
N ILE A 88 -11.74 2.64 14.21
CA ILE A 88 -13.09 2.70 13.62
C ILE A 88 -13.74 1.31 13.57
N ILE A 89 -12.98 0.29 13.17
CA ILE A 89 -13.52 -1.05 12.94
C ILE A 89 -13.77 -1.77 14.27
N THR A 90 -12.97 -1.52 15.32
CA THR A 90 -13.16 -2.14 16.64
C THR A 90 -14.16 -1.41 17.54
N GLN A 91 -14.55 -0.18 17.23
CA GLN A 91 -15.52 0.59 18.03
C GLN A 91 -16.85 -0.19 18.24
N PRO A 92 -17.27 -0.40 19.50
CA PRO A 92 -18.58 -0.97 19.83
C PRO A 92 -19.68 0.09 19.67
N GLY A 93 -20.93 -0.36 19.53
CA GLY A 93 -22.10 0.51 19.65
C GLY A 93 -23.24 0.24 18.67
N PRO A 94 -24.44 0.75 18.99
CA PRO A 94 -25.59 0.71 18.09
C PRO A 94 -25.29 1.52 16.81
N PHE A 95 -25.87 1.11 15.69
CA PHE A 95 -25.61 1.69 14.35
C PHE A 95 -24.15 1.58 13.88
N GLY A 96 -23.38 0.63 14.43
CA GLY A 96 -21.96 0.45 14.12
C GLY A 96 -21.68 0.22 12.62
N GLY A 97 -22.61 -0.35 11.86
CA GLY A 97 -22.48 -0.51 10.41
C GLY A 97 -22.38 0.83 9.68
N LEU A 98 -23.42 1.67 9.79
CA LEU A 98 -23.50 2.97 9.13
C LEU A 98 -22.39 3.93 9.57
N ARG A 99 -22.08 3.98 10.88
CA ARG A 99 -20.97 4.81 11.39
C ARG A 99 -19.62 4.40 10.82
N ARG A 100 -19.36 3.09 10.68
CA ARG A 100 -18.13 2.59 10.05
C ARG A 100 -18.07 2.96 8.57
N VAL A 101 -19.18 2.87 7.83
CA VAL A 101 -19.22 3.30 6.41
C VAL A 101 -18.85 4.77 6.28
N ILE A 102 -19.49 5.65 7.05
CA ILE A 102 -19.22 7.10 7.01
C ILE A 102 -17.74 7.38 7.35
N ALA A 103 -17.22 6.71 8.37
CA ALA A 103 -15.86 6.92 8.84
C ALA A 103 -14.81 6.37 7.86
N LEU A 104 -15.05 5.23 7.22
CA LEU A 104 -14.14 4.58 6.26
C LEU A 104 -14.23 5.14 4.84
N LYS A 105 -15.27 5.95 4.54
CA LYS A 105 -15.41 6.61 3.24
C LYS A 105 -14.23 7.57 2.99
N ASN A 106 -13.84 7.68 1.73
CA ASN A 106 -12.93 8.73 1.28
C ASN A 106 -13.64 10.09 1.37
N HIS A 107 -13.01 11.03 2.04
CA HIS A 107 -13.41 12.44 2.11
C HIS A 107 -12.52 13.35 1.25
N GLY A 108 -11.58 12.76 0.53
CA GLY A 108 -10.70 13.42 -0.42
C GLY A 108 -10.36 12.49 -1.58
N VAL A 109 -9.67 13.05 -2.57
CA VAL A 109 -9.14 12.32 -3.73
C VAL A 109 -7.68 11.97 -3.52
N CYS A 110 -7.14 11.05 -4.30
CA CYS A 110 -5.70 10.78 -4.27
C CYS A 110 -4.92 12.05 -4.62
N LEU A 111 -3.97 12.42 -3.78
CA LEU A 111 -3.15 13.64 -3.93
C LEU A 111 -2.49 13.75 -5.33
N MET A 112 -1.93 12.65 -5.84
CA MET A 112 -1.34 12.64 -7.18
C MET A 112 -2.39 12.80 -8.28
N CYS A 113 -3.56 12.16 -8.14
CA CYS A 113 -4.67 12.33 -9.08
C CYS A 113 -5.18 13.78 -9.08
N GLU A 114 -5.27 14.42 -7.91
CA GLU A 114 -5.68 15.82 -7.77
C GLU A 114 -4.74 16.77 -8.50
N MET A 115 -3.44 16.47 -8.47
CA MET A 115 -2.40 17.21 -9.20
C MET A 115 -2.35 16.88 -10.69
N GLY A 116 -3.24 16.03 -11.21
CA GLY A 116 -3.21 15.58 -12.61
C GLY A 116 -2.01 14.69 -12.96
N LEU A 117 -1.35 14.09 -11.95
CA LEU A 117 -0.26 13.16 -12.14
C LEU A 117 -0.82 11.79 -12.46
N GLY A 118 -0.51 11.31 -13.66
CA GLY A 118 -0.96 10.02 -14.20
C GLY A 118 0.00 9.52 -15.26
N PRO A 119 -0.31 8.40 -15.95
CA PRO A 119 0.66 7.70 -16.81
C PRO A 119 1.20 8.50 -18.01
N HIS A 120 0.60 9.65 -18.33
CA HIS A 120 1.04 10.53 -19.41
C HIS A 120 1.57 11.89 -18.90
N SER A 121 1.72 12.06 -17.58
CA SER A 121 2.16 13.33 -17.01
C SER A 121 3.64 13.60 -17.31
N ARG A 122 3.93 14.84 -17.70
CA ARG A 122 5.30 15.31 -17.96
C ARG A 122 5.97 15.69 -16.65
N GLY A 123 7.29 15.57 -16.58
CA GLY A 123 8.08 15.94 -15.41
C GLY A 123 9.57 16.03 -15.71
N PHE A 124 10.33 16.46 -14.70
CA PHE A 124 11.76 16.70 -14.79
C PHE A 124 12.57 15.60 -14.09
N ALA A 125 12.07 14.35 -14.08
CA ALA A 125 12.85 13.22 -13.58
C ALA A 125 14.10 13.04 -14.46
N SER A 126 15.28 13.00 -13.83
CA SER A 126 16.53 12.85 -14.59
C SER A 126 16.61 11.47 -15.26
N PRO A 127 17.32 11.33 -16.40
CA PRO A 127 17.50 10.03 -17.06
C PRO A 127 18.08 8.95 -16.13
N GLU A 128 18.94 9.35 -15.19
CA GLU A 128 19.51 8.45 -14.17
C GLU A 128 18.42 7.92 -13.23
N VAL A 129 17.54 8.79 -12.72
CA VAL A 129 16.40 8.37 -11.88
C VAL A 129 15.49 7.46 -12.69
N MET A 130 15.17 7.83 -13.94
CA MET A 130 14.35 7.00 -14.84
C MET A 130 14.94 5.60 -15.05
N ALA A 131 16.27 5.48 -15.19
CA ALA A 131 16.95 4.20 -15.33
C ALA A 131 16.88 3.38 -14.04
N LYS A 132 17.05 4.01 -12.87
CA LYS A 132 16.96 3.34 -11.56
C LYS A 132 15.56 2.80 -11.30
N VAL A 133 14.51 3.59 -11.56
CA VAL A 133 13.13 3.17 -11.29
C VAL A 133 12.63 2.04 -12.19
N ALA A 134 13.28 1.83 -13.34
CA ALA A 134 12.97 0.71 -14.23
C ALA A 134 13.41 -0.65 -13.66
N ASP A 135 14.19 -0.65 -12.58
CA ASP A 135 14.71 -1.83 -11.92
C ASP A 135 14.03 -2.04 -10.55
N ILE A 136 13.06 -2.93 -10.50
CA ILE A 136 12.25 -3.18 -9.30
C ILE A 136 12.74 -4.36 -8.45
N ARG A 137 14.00 -4.77 -8.62
CA ARG A 137 14.63 -5.88 -7.86
C ARG A 137 14.52 -5.73 -6.34
N GLU A 138 14.65 -4.50 -5.82
CA GLU A 138 14.56 -4.28 -4.37
C GLU A 138 13.13 -4.48 -3.86
N MET A 139 12.12 -4.10 -4.65
CA MET A 139 10.73 -4.40 -4.33
C MET A 139 10.46 -5.91 -4.39
N GLU A 140 10.93 -6.59 -5.44
CA GLU A 140 10.78 -8.05 -5.57
C GLU A 140 11.40 -8.81 -4.38
N LYS A 141 12.63 -8.47 -3.99
CA LYS A 141 13.30 -9.04 -2.81
C LYS A 141 12.45 -8.85 -1.56
N PHE A 142 11.93 -7.64 -1.36
CA PHE A 142 11.09 -7.32 -0.22
C PHE A 142 9.79 -8.16 -0.22
N VAL A 143 9.11 -8.25 -1.36
CA VAL A 143 7.88 -9.03 -1.52
C VAL A 143 8.12 -10.51 -1.27
N SER A 144 9.14 -11.08 -1.90
CA SER A 144 9.50 -12.50 -1.78
C SER A 144 9.89 -12.87 -0.35
N ALA A 145 10.70 -12.04 0.32
CA ALA A 145 11.11 -12.28 1.71
C ALA A 145 9.95 -12.22 2.71
N THR A 146 8.91 -11.45 2.40
CA THR A 146 7.77 -11.21 3.31
C THR A 146 6.52 -12.02 2.95
N ARG A 147 6.55 -12.78 1.84
CA ARG A 147 5.43 -13.52 1.25
C ARG A 147 4.57 -14.29 2.25
N PRO A 148 5.12 -15.14 3.12
CA PRO A 148 4.32 -15.97 4.03
C PRO A 148 3.41 -15.17 4.97
N PHE A 149 3.69 -13.88 5.19
CA PHE A 149 3.01 -13.07 6.19
C PHE A 149 1.95 -12.13 5.60
N TRP A 150 2.08 -11.72 4.32
CA TRP A 150 1.11 -10.84 3.68
C TRP A 150 0.08 -11.59 2.83
N GLU A 151 0.35 -12.83 2.39
CA GLU A 151 -0.60 -13.62 1.60
C GLU A 151 -1.94 -13.83 2.32
N GLU A 152 -1.91 -14.04 3.64
CA GLU A 152 -3.12 -14.15 4.47
C GLU A 152 -3.98 -12.87 4.49
N ALA A 153 -3.42 -11.72 4.12
CA ALA A 153 -4.10 -10.42 4.13
C ALA A 153 -4.71 -10.06 2.76
N VAL A 154 -4.45 -10.86 1.73
CA VAL A 154 -4.90 -10.59 0.36
C VAL A 154 -6.44 -10.63 0.30
N CYS A 155 -7.02 -9.60 -0.32
CA CYS A 155 -8.47 -9.56 -0.50
C CYS A 155 -8.94 -10.59 -1.52
N GLY A 156 -9.88 -11.47 -1.12
CA GLY A 156 -10.42 -12.52 -2.00
C GLY A 156 -11.06 -11.97 -3.28
N ILE A 157 -11.78 -10.84 -3.20
CA ILE A 157 -12.37 -10.19 -4.39
C ILE A 157 -11.30 -9.62 -5.32
N CYS A 158 -10.20 -9.06 -4.78
CA CYS A 158 -9.10 -8.59 -5.63
C CYS A 158 -8.35 -9.76 -6.28
N ALA A 159 -8.21 -10.88 -5.58
CA ALA A 159 -7.54 -12.07 -6.06
C ALA A 159 -8.43 -13.01 -6.90
N GLY A 160 -9.74 -12.75 -6.96
CA GLY A 160 -10.70 -13.61 -7.67
C GLY A 160 -10.95 -14.97 -7.01
N ASN A 161 -10.80 -15.09 -5.69
CA ASN A 161 -10.99 -16.34 -4.95
C ASN A 161 -12.00 -16.23 -3.79
N SER A 162 -12.25 -17.35 -3.11
CA SER A 162 -13.25 -17.49 -2.05
C SER A 162 -12.78 -17.02 -0.66
N SER A 163 -11.58 -16.46 -0.53
CA SER A 163 -11.08 -15.94 0.75
C SER A 163 -12.08 -14.93 1.34
N PRO A 164 -12.42 -15.01 2.64
CA PRO A 164 -13.31 -14.06 3.30
C PRO A 164 -12.64 -12.71 3.58
N VAL A 165 -11.36 -12.55 3.26
CA VAL A 165 -10.63 -11.31 3.54
C VAL A 165 -11.03 -10.20 2.57
N ARG A 166 -11.19 -8.98 3.10
CA ARG A 166 -11.59 -7.79 2.35
C ARG A 166 -10.63 -6.62 2.59
N CYS A 167 -10.18 -6.01 1.50
CA CYS A 167 -9.62 -4.66 1.56
C CYS A 167 -10.73 -3.64 1.86
N ARG A 168 -10.37 -2.46 2.36
CA ARG A 168 -11.28 -1.37 2.70
C ARG A 168 -12.28 -1.06 1.58
N PRO A 169 -11.89 -0.87 0.31
CA PRO A 169 -12.85 -0.59 -0.76
C PRO A 169 -13.93 -1.67 -0.91
N HIS A 170 -13.56 -2.95 -0.80
CA HIS A 170 -14.51 -4.07 -0.91
C HIS A 170 -15.35 -4.26 0.35
N LEU A 171 -14.75 -4.10 1.54
CA LEU A 171 -15.49 -4.12 2.81
C LEU A 171 -16.57 -3.04 2.82
N MET A 172 -16.25 -1.83 2.35
CA MET A 172 -17.24 -0.75 2.26
C MET A 172 -18.41 -1.12 1.35
N LYS A 173 -18.13 -1.69 0.17
CA LYS A 173 -19.18 -2.16 -0.74
C LYS A 173 -20.07 -3.22 -0.08
N GLU A 174 -19.49 -4.18 0.61
CA GLU A 174 -20.23 -5.21 1.34
C GLU A 174 -21.11 -4.63 2.45
N ILE A 175 -20.59 -3.71 3.26
CA ILE A 175 -21.39 -3.08 4.33
C ILE A 175 -22.54 -2.27 3.73
N ILE A 176 -22.30 -1.53 2.63
CA ILE A 176 -23.34 -0.77 1.93
C ILE A 176 -24.42 -1.71 1.37
N SER A 177 -24.04 -2.87 0.84
CA SER A 177 -24.96 -3.90 0.35
C SER A 177 -25.62 -4.76 1.44
N GLY A 178 -25.36 -4.48 2.73
CA GLY A 178 -25.91 -5.24 3.85
C GLY A 178 -25.22 -6.60 4.11
N GLN A 179 -24.12 -6.91 3.42
CA GLN A 179 -23.37 -8.17 3.50
C GLN A 179 -22.21 -8.10 4.50
N GLY A 180 -22.51 -7.79 5.77
CA GLY A 180 -21.51 -7.53 6.82
C GLY A 180 -20.84 -8.77 7.44
N GLU A 181 -20.98 -9.95 6.85
CA GLU A 181 -20.58 -11.25 7.43
C GLU A 181 -19.06 -11.35 7.70
N HIS A 182 -18.25 -10.67 6.90
CA HIS A 182 -16.78 -10.67 7.01
C HIS A 182 -16.21 -9.61 7.95
N LEU A 183 -17.05 -8.90 8.70
CA LEU A 183 -16.59 -7.87 9.62
C LEU A 183 -15.72 -8.43 10.78
N PRO A 184 -16.04 -9.58 11.42
CA PRO A 184 -15.21 -10.14 12.50
C PRO A 184 -13.80 -10.54 12.05
N SER A 185 -13.67 -11.20 10.90
CA SER A 185 -12.36 -11.56 10.32
C SER A 185 -11.56 -10.31 9.96
N THR A 186 -12.23 -9.31 9.38
CA THR A 186 -11.61 -8.01 9.06
C THR A 186 -11.13 -7.28 10.30
N LYS A 187 -11.88 -7.28 11.41
CA LYS A 187 -11.44 -6.69 12.68
C LYS A 187 -10.12 -7.29 13.15
N LYS A 188 -10.02 -8.63 13.14
CA LYS A 188 -8.81 -9.35 13.56
C LYS A 188 -7.62 -9.01 12.66
N LEU A 189 -7.82 -9.00 11.34
CA LEU A 189 -6.79 -8.64 10.37
C LEU A 189 -6.29 -7.20 10.55
N VAL A 190 -7.20 -6.23 10.56
CA VAL A 190 -6.84 -4.80 10.67
C VAL A 190 -6.10 -4.51 11.97
N LYS A 191 -6.52 -5.15 13.09
CA LYS A 191 -5.81 -5.03 14.37
C LYS A 191 -4.40 -5.62 14.28
N LYS A 192 -4.25 -6.84 13.77
CA LYS A 192 -2.94 -7.52 13.58
C LYS A 192 -1.99 -6.66 12.74
N VAL A 193 -2.46 -6.20 11.57
CA VAL A 193 -1.67 -5.35 10.67
C VAL A 193 -1.31 -4.02 11.31
N SER A 194 -2.25 -3.37 12.03
CA SER A 194 -1.98 -2.11 12.74
C SER A 194 -0.91 -2.26 13.83
N GLU A 195 -0.88 -3.37 14.56
CA GLU A 195 0.13 -3.62 15.60
C GLU A 195 1.50 -3.92 15.00
N GLN A 196 1.54 -4.69 13.92
CA GLN A 196 2.77 -5.04 13.20
C GLN A 196 3.40 -3.82 12.51
N ILE A 197 2.61 -3.00 11.83
CA ILE A 197 3.14 -1.81 11.13
C ILE A 197 3.64 -0.76 12.11
N ALA A 198 3.04 -0.66 13.30
CA ALA A 198 3.54 0.21 14.35
C ALA A 198 4.92 -0.24 14.87
N ARG A 199 5.17 -1.56 14.97
CA ARG A 199 6.52 -2.06 15.30
C ARG A 199 7.52 -1.81 14.17
N TYR A 200 7.10 -2.01 12.92
CA TYR A 200 7.97 -1.74 11.77
C TYR A 200 8.33 -0.25 11.65
N SER A 201 7.33 0.63 11.75
CA SER A 201 7.53 2.08 11.74
C SER A 201 8.45 2.54 12.88
N ARG A 202 8.25 2.00 14.09
CA ARG A 202 9.10 2.29 15.24
C ARG A 202 10.56 1.88 15.03
N SER A 203 10.85 0.86 14.23
CA SER A 203 12.23 0.41 14.05
C SER A 203 13.08 1.34 13.19
N PHE A 204 12.48 2.37 12.58
CA PHE A 204 13.22 3.48 11.98
C PHE A 204 13.74 4.50 13.02
N VAL A 205 13.26 4.43 14.27
CA VAL A 205 13.79 5.19 15.41
C VAL A 205 15.09 4.53 15.88
N TRP A 206 16.12 5.33 16.15
CA TRP A 206 17.48 4.87 16.43
C TRP A 206 17.53 3.81 17.55
N GLU A 207 16.81 4.05 18.64
CA GLU A 207 16.73 3.20 19.84
C GLU A 207 16.05 1.86 19.60
N HIS A 208 15.31 1.72 18.50
CA HIS A 208 14.53 0.52 18.17
C HIS A 208 15.00 -0.14 16.86
N ARG A 209 16.14 0.29 16.32
CA ARG A 209 16.65 -0.22 15.05
C ARG A 209 16.92 -1.72 15.11
N GLY A 210 16.37 -2.45 14.14
CA GLY A 210 16.53 -3.90 14.03
C GLY A 210 15.64 -4.71 14.97
N THR A 211 14.68 -4.08 15.66
CA THR A 211 13.69 -4.78 16.49
C THR A 211 12.54 -5.36 15.68
N GLU A 212 12.38 -4.95 14.42
CA GLU A 212 11.32 -5.46 13.56
C GLU A 212 11.57 -6.90 13.10
N THR A 213 10.50 -7.68 13.05
CA THR A 213 10.51 -9.01 12.43
C THR A 213 10.18 -8.94 10.95
N ILE A 214 10.39 -10.03 10.20
CA ILE A 214 9.93 -10.15 8.81
C ILE A 214 8.40 -9.99 8.72
N ALA A 215 7.67 -10.48 9.71
CA ALA A 215 6.22 -10.31 9.79
C ALA A 215 5.82 -8.83 9.97
N ASP A 216 6.60 -8.07 10.74
CA ASP A 216 6.37 -6.63 10.90
C ASP A 216 6.64 -5.89 9.58
N ARG A 217 7.70 -6.24 8.85
CA ARG A 217 7.97 -5.70 7.51
C ARG A 217 6.84 -5.99 6.52
N ALA A 218 6.34 -7.23 6.51
CA ALA A 218 5.25 -7.67 5.65
C ALA A 218 3.95 -6.86 5.86
N SER A 219 3.74 -6.36 7.08
CA SER A 219 2.55 -5.58 7.41
C SER A 219 2.42 -4.30 6.60
N LEU A 220 3.51 -3.76 6.04
CA LEU A 220 3.44 -2.62 5.13
C LEU A 220 2.70 -2.98 3.84
N ILE A 221 3.00 -4.14 3.24
CA ILE A 221 2.27 -4.66 2.06
C ILE A 221 0.80 -4.88 2.42
N SER A 222 0.54 -5.53 3.56
CA SER A 222 -0.82 -5.77 4.05
C SER A 222 -1.60 -4.48 4.29
N ALA A 223 -0.96 -3.45 4.84
CA ALA A 223 -1.58 -2.15 5.10
C ALA A 223 -1.92 -1.42 3.81
N VAL A 224 -0.99 -1.37 2.85
CA VAL A 224 -1.19 -0.77 1.53
C VAL A 224 -2.31 -1.49 0.79
N GLY A 225 -2.26 -2.82 0.74
CA GLY A 225 -3.27 -3.63 0.07
C GLY A 225 -4.64 -3.52 0.72
N TRP A 226 -4.71 -3.49 2.06
CA TRP A 226 -5.97 -3.31 2.77
C TRP A 226 -6.54 -1.90 2.55
N LEU A 227 -5.74 -0.83 2.64
CA LEU A 227 -6.23 0.53 2.47
C LEU A 227 -6.58 0.85 1.02
N SER A 228 -5.65 0.61 0.10
CA SER A 228 -5.71 1.13 -1.26
C SER A 228 -6.28 0.13 -2.27
N GLY A 229 -6.21 -1.17 -1.97
CA GLY A 229 -6.54 -2.26 -2.89
C GLY A 229 -5.31 -3.06 -3.31
N TRP A 230 -5.53 -4.25 -3.88
CA TRP A 230 -4.47 -5.23 -4.16
C TRP A 230 -4.16 -5.43 -5.65
N ARG A 231 -5.01 -5.01 -6.58
CA ARG A 231 -4.96 -5.46 -7.99
C ARG A 231 -3.61 -5.22 -8.67
N PRO A 232 -3.03 -3.99 -8.66
CA PRO A 232 -1.73 -3.78 -9.29
C PRO A 232 -0.63 -4.64 -8.65
N PHE A 233 -0.66 -4.81 -7.32
CA PHE A 233 0.31 -5.68 -6.65
C PHE A 233 0.16 -7.13 -7.06
N LEU A 234 -1.07 -7.64 -7.16
CA LEU A 234 -1.32 -9.01 -7.57
C LEU A 234 -0.89 -9.23 -9.03
N GLU A 235 -1.24 -8.31 -9.92
CA GLU A 235 -0.82 -8.35 -11.33
C GLU A 235 0.71 -8.26 -11.52
N LEU A 236 1.45 -7.75 -10.53
CA LEU A 236 2.92 -7.68 -10.58
C LEU A 236 3.61 -8.87 -9.94
N PHE A 237 3.19 -9.26 -8.74
CA PHE A 237 3.96 -10.16 -7.87
C PHE A 237 3.23 -11.43 -7.47
N TYR A 238 1.94 -11.52 -7.81
CA TYR A 238 1.11 -12.65 -7.45
C TYR A 238 0.73 -13.44 -8.70
N GLU A 239 1.54 -14.43 -9.00
CA GLU A 239 1.13 -15.53 -9.86
C GLU A 239 0.19 -16.39 -9.01
N GLY A 240 -1.10 -16.09 -9.06
CA GLY A 240 -2.11 -16.91 -8.42
C GLY A 240 -1.96 -18.34 -8.94
N GLN A 241 -1.85 -19.32 -8.05
CA GLN A 241 -2.09 -20.70 -8.40
C GLN A 241 -3.51 -20.77 -8.97
N GLY A 242 -3.60 -21.01 -10.28
CA GLY A 242 -4.86 -21.40 -10.93
C GLY A 242 -5.37 -22.72 -10.39
#